data_AF-A0A9E0T9J9-F1
#
_entry.id   AF-A0A9E0T9J9-F1
#
_cell.length_a   1.000
_cell.length_b   1.000
_cell.length_c   1.000
_cell.angle_alpha   90.00
_cell.angle_beta   90.00
_cell.angle_gamma   90.00
#
_symmetry.space_group_name_H-M   'P 1'
#
loop_
_entity.id
_entity.type
_entity.pdbx_description
1 polymer ?
#
loop_
_entity_poly.entity_id
_entity_poly.type
_entity_poly.pdbx_seq_one_letter_code
_entity_poly.pdbx_strand_id
1 'polypeptide(L)'
;MTRVVLHIDRLVLRGVDAADAGAVATAMQAELGRLLGSGAGAALLAPGDRAVLRAGRISLAPGDHGPALGQAVAARIAQPQPRSGRS
;
A
#
# COMPACT_ATOMS: atom_id res chain seq x y z
N MET A 1 -2.48 -0.12 23.90
CA MET A 1 -3.13 -0.10 22.56
C MET A 1 -2.31 0.80 21.66
N THR A 2 -1.79 0.29 20.56
CA THR A 2 -0.96 1.06 19.63
C THR A 2 -1.87 1.74 18.61
N ARG A 3 -1.94 3.07 18.65
CA ARG A 3 -2.68 3.86 17.65
C ARG A 3 -1.77 4.14 16.47
N VAL A 4 -2.16 3.66 15.29
CA VAL A 4 -1.48 4.01 14.03
C VAL A 4 -2.30 5.09 13.34
N VAL A 5 -1.64 6.22 13.04
CA VAL A 5 -2.22 7.29 12.22
C VAL A 5 -1.44 7.32 10.92
N LEU A 6 -2.13 7.08 9.80
CA LEU A 6 -1.55 7.10 8.47
C LEU A 6 -2.07 8.32 7.71
N HIS A 7 -1.14 9.20 7.32
CA HIS A 7 -1.43 10.30 6.40
C HIS A 7 -0.82 9.99 5.02
N ILE A 8 -1.62 10.16 3.98
CA ILE A 8 -1.18 10.09 2.58
C ILE A 8 -1.34 11.48 2.00
N ASP A 9 -0.27 12.27 2.04
CA ASP A 9 -0.31 13.67 1.58
C ASP A 9 -0.54 13.76 0.06
N ARG A 10 -0.05 12.76 -0.67
CA ARG A 10 -0.19 12.69 -2.12
C ARG A 10 -0.22 11.26 -2.61
N LEU A 11 -1.27 10.93 -3.37
CA LEU A 11 -1.37 9.70 -4.14
C LEU A 11 -1.17 10.04 -5.63
N VAL A 12 -0.07 9.60 -6.22
CA VAL A 12 0.19 9.78 -7.65
C VAL A 12 -0.05 8.46 -8.38
N LEU A 13 -1.08 8.42 -9.22
CA LEU A 13 -1.42 7.28 -10.05
C LEU A 13 -0.98 7.56 -11.49
N ARG A 14 -0.11 6.72 -12.05
CA ARG A 14 0.35 6.83 -13.44
C ARG A 14 -0.10 5.59 -14.19
N GLY A 15 -0.74 5.78 -15.36
CA GLY A 15 -1.27 4.67 -16.15
C GLY A 15 -2.53 4.01 -15.55
N VAL A 16 -3.16 4.65 -14.58
CA VAL A 16 -4.50 4.28 -14.07
C VAL A 16 -5.50 5.20 -14.75
N ASP A 17 -6.64 4.64 -15.19
CA ASP A 17 -7.73 5.42 -15.73
C ASP A 17 -8.22 6.44 -14.68
N ALA A 18 -8.49 7.67 -15.12
CA ALA A 18 -9.01 8.72 -14.24
C ALA A 18 -10.35 8.31 -13.59
N ALA A 19 -11.17 7.51 -14.29
CA ALA A 19 -12.41 6.98 -13.74
C ALA A 19 -12.18 6.01 -12.56
N ASP A 20 -11.05 5.30 -12.56
CA ASP A 20 -10.69 4.32 -11.52
C ASP A 20 -9.93 4.94 -10.35
N ALA A 21 -9.38 6.14 -10.48
CA ALA A 21 -8.52 6.76 -9.47
C ALA A 21 -9.19 6.85 -8.09
N GLY A 22 -10.47 7.22 -8.03
CA GLY A 22 -11.23 7.28 -6.79
C GLY A 22 -11.46 5.89 -6.18
N ALA A 23 -11.71 4.89 -7.02
CA ALA A 23 -11.90 3.51 -6.59
C ALA A 23 -10.62 2.90 -6.02
N VAL A 24 -9.46 3.20 -6.63
CA VAL A 24 -8.14 2.82 -6.10
C VAL A 24 -7.91 3.43 -4.73
N ALA A 25 -8.12 4.74 -4.57
CA ALA A 25 -7.88 5.44 -3.32
C ALA A 25 -8.76 4.89 -2.19
N THR A 26 -10.05 4.70 -2.47
CA THR A 26 -11.03 4.17 -1.51
C THR A 26 -10.66 2.76 -1.06
N ALA A 27 -10.38 1.87 -2.02
CA ALA A 27 -10.02 0.49 -1.72
C ALA A 27 -8.70 0.38 -0.96
N MET A 28 -7.71 1.21 -1.32
CA MET A 28 -6.43 1.27 -0.63
C MET A 28 -6.60 1.74 0.83
N GLN A 29 -7.41 2.77 1.08
CA GLN A 29 -7.68 3.25 2.45
C GLN A 29 -8.36 2.17 3.29
N ALA A 30 -9.40 1.53 2.75
CA ALA A 30 -10.13 0.48 3.46
C ALA A 30 -9.22 -0.70 3.81
N GLU A 31 -8.40 -1.15 2.85
CA GLU A 31 -7.52 -2.29 3.04
C GLU A 31 -6.35 -1.98 3.98
N LEU A 32 -5.77 -0.78 3.92
CA LEU A 32 -4.76 -0.34 4.90
C LEU A 32 -5.36 -0.27 6.31
N GLY A 33 -6.57 0.27 6.47
CA GLY A 33 -7.26 0.28 7.76
C GLY A 33 -7.45 -1.12 8.34
N ARG A 34 -7.88 -2.08 7.50
CA ARG A 34 -8.04 -3.49 7.88
C ARG A 34 -6.71 -4.12 8.30
N LEU A 35 -5.67 -3.97 7.49
CA LEU A 35 -4.36 -4.59 7.71
C LEU A 35 -3.64 -4.00 8.93
N LEU A 36 -3.63 -2.69 9.08
CA LEU A 36 -3.03 -2.02 10.23
C LEU A 36 -3.82 -2.33 11.51
N GLY A 37 -5.15 -2.40 11.41
CA GLY A 37 -6.03 -2.82 12.52
C GLY A 37 -5.79 -4.27 12.96
N SER A 38 -5.36 -5.16 12.05
CA SER A 38 -5.01 -6.55 12.37
C SER A 38 -3.56 -6.72 12.86
N GLY A 39 -2.80 -5.63 13.03
CA GLY A 39 -1.40 -5.68 13.46
C GLY A 39 -0.39 -5.94 12.35
N ALA A 40 -0.81 -5.96 11.08
CA ALA A 40 0.15 -5.87 9.97
C ALA A 40 0.76 -4.45 9.94
N GLY A 41 1.90 -4.27 9.25
CA GLY A 41 2.58 -2.97 9.22
C GLY A 41 3.54 -2.72 10.39
N ALA A 42 3.86 -3.72 11.21
CA ALA A 42 4.95 -3.62 12.19
C ALA A 42 6.29 -3.16 11.56
N ALA A 43 6.54 -3.55 10.31
CA ALA A 43 7.69 -3.10 9.54
C ALA A 43 7.68 -1.59 9.22
N LEU A 44 6.50 -0.94 9.20
CA LEU A 44 6.36 0.51 9.05
C LEU A 44 6.68 1.26 10.34
N LEU A 45 6.54 0.57 11.49
CA LEU A 45 6.81 1.11 12.83
C LEU A 45 8.27 0.90 13.28
N ALA A 46 9.09 0.26 12.44
CA ALA A 46 10.50 0.04 12.74
C ALA A 46 11.22 1.41 12.91
N PRO A 47 12.10 1.56 13.93
CA PRO A 47 12.82 2.81 14.17
C PRO A 47 13.65 3.27 12.96
N GLY A 48 13.63 4.58 12.69
CA GLY A 48 14.38 5.22 11.62
C GLY A 48 13.50 5.64 10.44
N ASP A 49 13.75 6.85 9.91
CA ASP A 49 13.03 7.38 8.77
C ASP A 49 13.31 6.54 7.52
N ARG A 50 12.26 5.93 6.95
CA ARG A 50 12.35 5.26 5.66
C ARG A 50 12.09 6.27 4.56
N ALA A 51 13.16 6.75 3.92
CA ALA A 51 13.05 7.71 2.82
C ALA A 51 12.19 7.19 1.64
N VAL A 52 12.19 5.86 1.37
CA VAL A 52 11.40 5.25 0.29
C VAL A 52 10.99 3.82 0.63
N LEU A 53 9.70 3.50 0.55
CA LEU A 53 9.17 2.13 0.55
C LEU A 53 8.88 1.69 -0.88
N ARG A 54 9.50 0.59 -1.33
CA ARG A 54 9.25 0.01 -2.65
C ARG A 54 8.30 -1.17 -2.53
N ALA A 55 7.06 -0.99 -2.99
CA ALA A 55 6.04 -2.05 -3.03
C ALA A 55 6.33 -3.16 -4.06
N GLY A 56 7.33 -2.95 -4.94
CA GLY A 56 7.72 -3.90 -5.97
C GLY A 56 6.72 -3.98 -7.12
N ARG A 57 6.70 -5.12 -7.83
CA ARG A 57 5.75 -5.37 -8.90
C ARG A 57 4.44 -5.90 -8.34
N ILE A 58 3.33 -5.32 -8.80
CA ILE A 58 1.97 -5.78 -8.52
C ILE A 58 1.45 -6.40 -9.80
N SER A 59 0.99 -7.64 -9.70
CA SER A 59 0.33 -8.34 -10.81
C SER A 59 -1.17 -8.33 -10.53
N LEU A 60 -1.94 -7.94 -11.53
CA LEU A 60 -3.40 -7.96 -11.51
C LEU A 60 -3.88 -9.06 -12.46
N ALA A 61 -4.99 -9.70 -12.13
CA ALA A 61 -5.64 -10.66 -12.99
C ALA A 61 -6.38 -9.93 -14.14
N PRO A 62 -6.63 -10.61 -15.27
CA PRO A 62 -7.50 -10.06 -16.32
C PRO A 62 -8.89 -9.74 -15.76
N GLY A 63 -9.37 -8.52 -15.99
CA GLY A 63 -10.65 -8.03 -15.45
C GLY A 63 -10.57 -7.36 -14.07
N ASP A 64 -9.37 -7.29 -13.48
CA ASP A 64 -9.16 -6.46 -12.30
C ASP A 64 -9.20 -4.97 -12.67
N HIS A 65 -9.90 -4.19 -11.84
CA HIS A 65 -10.07 -2.74 -11.99
C HIS A 65 -9.55 -2.00 -10.75
N GLY A 66 -9.73 -0.67 -10.72
CA GLY A 66 -9.26 0.22 -9.66
C GLY A 66 -9.26 -0.35 -8.21
N PRO A 67 -10.35 -0.98 -7.73
CA PRO A 67 -10.37 -1.55 -6.38
C PRO A 67 -9.32 -2.63 -6.12
N ALA A 68 -9.12 -3.55 -7.06
CA ALA A 68 -8.15 -4.64 -6.94
C ALA A 68 -6.72 -4.10 -6.90
N LEU A 69 -6.43 -3.06 -7.69
CA LEU A 69 -5.17 -2.34 -7.62
C LEU A 69 -4.96 -1.69 -6.24
N GLY A 70 -5.96 -0.99 -5.71
CA GLY A 70 -5.89 -0.36 -4.40
C GLY A 70 -5.60 -1.36 -3.27
N GLN A 71 -6.28 -2.51 -3.27
CA GLN A 71 -6.06 -3.59 -2.32
C GLN A 71 -4.65 -4.20 -2.42
N ALA A 72 -4.19 -4.47 -3.64
CA ALA A 72 -2.88 -5.06 -3.87
C ALA A 72 -1.74 -4.11 -3.46
N VAL A 73 -1.90 -2.80 -3.70
CA VAL A 73 -0.96 -1.77 -3.23
C VAL A 73 -0.95 -1.71 -1.70
N ALA A 74 -2.12 -1.66 -1.05
CA ALA A 74 -2.23 -1.64 0.41
C ALA A 74 -1.54 -2.83 1.07
N ALA A 75 -1.74 -4.04 0.55
CA ALA A 75 -1.09 -5.25 1.04
C ALA A 75 0.45 -5.15 1.00
N ARG A 76 1.01 -4.55 -0.05
CA ARG A 76 2.47 -4.37 -0.19
C ARG A 76 3.04 -3.30 0.72
N ILE A 77 2.27 -2.24 1.00
CA ILE A 77 2.68 -1.21 1.96
C ILE A 77 2.70 -1.80 3.37
N ALA A 78 1.69 -2.58 3.76
CA ALA A 78 1.62 -3.19 5.09
C ALA A 78 2.68 -4.29 5.31
N GLN A 79 3.15 -4.93 4.24
CA GLN A 79 4.16 -6.00 4.27
C GLN A 79 5.29 -5.73 3.26
N PRO A 80 6.13 -4.71 3.50
CA PRO A 80 7.21 -4.39 2.59
C PRO A 80 8.23 -5.53 2.58
N GLN A 81 8.58 -6.00 1.38
CA GLN A 81 9.63 -7.01 1.24
C GLN A 81 10.96 -6.45 1.77
N PRO A 82 11.75 -7.23 2.52
CA PRO A 82 13.09 -6.82 2.92
C PRO A 82 13.95 -6.60 1.67
N ARG A 83 14.78 -5.54 1.67
CA ARG A 83 15.77 -5.33 0.62
C ARG A 83 16.70 -6.54 0.61
N SER A 84 16.63 -7.39 -0.40
CA SER A 84 17.70 -8.34 -0.68
C SER A 84 18.95 -7.54 -1.03
N GLY A 85 19.88 -7.46 -0.09
CA GLY A 85 21.22 -6.93 -0.33
C GLY A 85 21.90 -7.78 -1.39
N ARG A 86 22.39 -7.12 -2.45
CA ARG A 86 23.35 -7.72 -3.37
C ARG A 86 24.69 -7.73 -2.65
N SER A 87 25.21 -8.93 -2.38
CA SER A 87 26.63 -9.16 -2.06
C SER A 87 27.47 -9.05 -3.33
#